data_AF-A0A2I0EN43-F1
#
_entry.id   AF-A0A2I0EN43-F1
#
_cell.length_a   1.000
_cell.length_b   1.000
_cell.length_c   1.000
_cell.angle_alpha   90.00
_cell.angle_beta   90.00
_cell.angle_gamma   90.00
#
_symmetry.space_group_name_H-M   'P 1'
#
loop_
_entity.id
_entity.type
_entity.pdbx_description
1 polymer ?
#
loop_
_entity_poly.entity_id
_entity_poly.type
_entity_poly.pdbx_seq_one_letter_code
_entity_poly.pdbx_strand_id
1 'polypeptide(L)'
;MKYQLDNSKIDSVPCVALYRPDKDHYSPSIIACFMINDGWNEQALLELREKAEADILVGLQTDNNEYERLDIVEGIIRCQPNEVNDVVELLDVRSASTIIGIDVIDVISLFEVGSSFQFFQASSTGEHEFDMIKIATHKLINLLAKAHDTKGIFVGMQSPQSLPLESMAYVTEAVEELLSGDDTFIYYSSNSTDEPEFFRLNGIYAEEKQSHT
;
A
#
# COMPACT_ATOMS: atom_id res chain seq x y z
N MET A 1 10.29 18.43 -8.66
CA MET A 1 9.14 17.67 -9.18
C MET A 1 9.67 16.62 -10.15
N LYS A 2 9.71 15.35 -9.72
CA LYS A 2 10.20 14.22 -10.54
C LYS A 2 9.12 13.66 -11.48
N TYR A 3 7.84 13.99 -11.24
CA TYR A 3 6.71 13.45 -12.00
C TYR A 3 5.91 14.56 -12.70
N GLN A 4 5.65 14.38 -13.99
CA GLN A 4 4.55 15.02 -14.71
C GLN A 4 3.54 13.93 -15.00
N LEU A 5 2.59 13.72 -14.08
CA LEU A 5 1.49 12.81 -14.34
C LEU A 5 0.68 13.36 -15.52
N ASP A 6 0.51 12.53 -16.54
CA ASP A 6 -0.40 12.86 -17.63
C ASP A 6 -1.83 12.65 -17.15
N ASN A 7 -2.45 13.73 -16.69
CA ASN A 7 -3.83 13.72 -16.21
C ASN A 7 -4.84 13.21 -17.26
N SER A 8 -4.47 13.11 -18.54
CA SER A 8 -5.33 12.56 -19.59
C SER A 8 -5.40 11.02 -19.58
N LYS A 9 -4.46 10.33 -18.92
CA LYS A 9 -4.43 8.85 -18.82
C LYS A 9 -5.21 8.29 -17.63
N ILE A 10 -5.53 9.13 -16.64
CA ILE A 10 -6.13 8.73 -15.34
C ILE A 10 -7.46 7.98 -15.52
N ASP A 11 -8.25 8.31 -16.55
CA ASP A 11 -9.58 7.71 -16.78
C ASP A 11 -9.59 6.44 -17.67
N SER A 12 -8.47 6.05 -18.30
CA SER A 12 -8.46 4.98 -19.33
C SER A 12 -7.52 3.80 -19.08
N VAL A 13 -6.60 3.90 -18.12
CA VAL A 13 -5.50 2.95 -17.91
C VAL A 13 -5.51 2.40 -16.47
N PRO A 14 -5.43 1.08 -16.18
CA PRO A 14 -5.29 0.51 -14.82
C PRO A 14 -4.44 1.37 -13.87
N CYS A 15 -4.87 1.58 -12.61
CA CYS A 15 -4.06 2.38 -11.68
C CYS A 15 -2.79 1.61 -11.35
N VAL A 16 -2.95 0.30 -11.13
CA VAL A 16 -1.90 -0.62 -10.76
C VAL A 16 -2.02 -1.90 -11.57
N ALA A 17 -0.89 -2.51 -11.87
CA ALA A 17 -0.84 -3.86 -12.43
C ALA A 17 0.36 -4.63 -11.87
N LEU A 18 0.15 -5.92 -11.62
CA LEU A 18 1.23 -6.85 -11.25
C LEU A 18 1.82 -7.50 -12.50
N TYR A 19 3.08 -7.20 -12.75
CA TYR A 19 3.83 -7.70 -13.88
C TYR A 19 4.67 -8.92 -13.52
N ARG A 20 4.73 -9.83 -14.50
CA ARG A 20 5.54 -11.03 -14.43
C ARG A 20 6.46 -11.06 -15.65
N PRO A 21 7.75 -11.35 -15.47
CA PRO A 21 8.76 -11.22 -16.53
C PRO A 21 8.54 -12.13 -17.74
N ASP A 22 7.64 -13.12 -17.63
CA ASP A 22 7.32 -14.11 -18.65
C ASP A 22 6.19 -13.69 -19.63
N LYS A 23 5.65 -12.47 -19.50
CA LYS A 23 4.58 -11.99 -20.40
C LYS A 23 5.14 -11.17 -21.56
N ASP A 24 4.69 -11.51 -22.78
CA ASP A 24 5.05 -10.80 -24.01
C ASP A 24 4.39 -9.41 -24.13
N HIS A 25 3.27 -9.20 -23.45
CA HIS A 25 2.49 -7.97 -23.51
C HIS A 25 2.05 -7.53 -22.11
N TYR A 26 2.24 -6.24 -21.85
CA TYR A 26 1.85 -5.56 -20.63
C TYR A 26 0.76 -4.54 -20.97
N SER A 27 -0.36 -4.60 -20.26
CA SER A 27 -1.38 -3.56 -20.34
C SER A 27 -0.85 -2.33 -19.62
N PRO A 28 -0.99 -1.10 -20.15
CA PRO A 28 -0.49 0.08 -19.46
C PRO A 28 -1.00 0.21 -18.01
N SER A 29 -0.21 0.81 -17.11
CA SER A 29 -0.61 1.09 -15.73
C SER A 29 0.16 2.28 -15.14
N ILE A 30 -0.43 3.09 -14.28
CA ILE A 30 0.30 4.18 -13.60
C ILE A 30 1.39 3.63 -12.67
N ILE A 31 1.03 2.64 -11.85
CA ILE A 31 1.89 1.94 -10.90
C ILE A 31 2.16 0.53 -11.44
N ALA A 32 3.41 0.23 -11.75
CA ALA A 32 3.82 -1.10 -12.13
C ALA A 32 4.42 -1.85 -10.94
N CYS A 33 3.69 -2.83 -10.42
CA CYS A 33 4.18 -3.74 -9.39
C CYS A 33 4.90 -4.93 -10.03
N PHE A 34 5.97 -5.40 -9.41
CA PHE A 34 6.68 -6.60 -9.87
C PHE A 34 7.27 -7.38 -8.69
N MET A 35 7.37 -8.70 -8.82
CA MET A 35 8.01 -9.54 -7.80
C MET A 35 9.52 -9.41 -7.87
N ILE A 36 10.15 -8.98 -6.78
CA ILE A 36 11.60 -8.88 -6.67
C ILE A 36 12.23 -10.28 -6.76
N ASN A 37 13.34 -10.38 -7.49
CA ASN A 37 14.20 -11.56 -7.61
C ASN A 37 15.55 -11.14 -8.24
N ASP A 38 16.54 -12.03 -8.22
CA ASP A 38 17.90 -11.77 -8.76
C ASP A 38 17.94 -11.52 -10.28
N GLY A 39 16.85 -11.80 -11.00
CA GLY A 39 16.75 -11.59 -12.44
C GLY A 39 16.49 -10.13 -12.85
N TRP A 40 16.09 -9.26 -11.90
CA TRP A 40 15.86 -7.86 -12.18
C TRP A 40 17.15 -7.05 -12.10
N ASN A 41 17.54 -6.47 -13.23
CA ASN A 41 18.56 -5.44 -13.31
C ASN A 41 17.96 -4.14 -13.84
N GLU A 42 18.74 -3.06 -13.80
CA GLU A 42 18.29 -1.73 -14.22
C GLU A 42 17.71 -1.72 -15.65
N GLN A 43 18.34 -2.42 -16.59
CA GLN A 43 17.86 -2.50 -17.98
C GLN A 43 16.50 -3.22 -18.08
N ALA A 44 16.33 -4.34 -17.37
CA ALA A 44 15.07 -5.08 -17.36
C ALA A 44 13.92 -4.26 -16.74
N LEU A 45 14.21 -3.44 -15.74
CA LEU A 45 13.24 -2.55 -15.12
C LEU A 45 12.91 -1.33 -15.99
N LEU A 46 13.87 -0.77 -16.71
CA LEU A 46 13.63 0.26 -17.72
C LEU A 46 12.68 -0.26 -18.81
N GLU A 47 12.96 -1.46 -19.32
CA GLU A 47 12.10 -2.10 -20.32
C GLU A 47 10.70 -2.40 -19.79
N LEU A 48 10.58 -2.84 -18.53
CA LEU A 48 9.29 -3.02 -17.89
C LEU A 48 8.51 -1.71 -17.83
N ARG A 49 9.16 -0.63 -17.37
CA ARG A 49 8.55 0.71 -17.29
C ARG A 49 8.06 1.21 -18.63
N GLU A 50 8.87 1.06 -19.68
CA GLU A 50 8.50 1.47 -21.03
C GLU A 50 7.32 0.65 -21.58
N LYS A 51 7.37 -0.69 -21.45
CA LYS A 51 6.31 -1.58 -21.95
C LYS A 51 5.00 -1.41 -21.17
N ALA A 52 5.07 -1.13 -19.88
CA ALA A 52 3.92 -0.86 -19.02
C ALA A 52 3.43 0.59 -19.12
N GLU A 53 4.13 1.46 -19.86
CA GLU A 53 3.94 2.91 -19.86
C GLU A 53 3.78 3.48 -18.44
N ALA A 54 4.55 2.95 -17.49
CA ALA A 54 4.36 3.20 -16.07
C ALA A 54 5.11 4.43 -15.57
N ASP A 55 4.43 5.21 -14.75
CA ASP A 55 5.02 6.38 -14.11
C ASP A 55 5.88 5.98 -12.91
N ILE A 56 5.52 4.88 -12.23
CA ILE A 56 6.15 4.41 -10.97
C ILE A 56 6.42 2.91 -11.03
N LEU A 57 7.56 2.47 -10.52
CA LEU A 57 7.87 1.06 -10.31
C LEU A 57 7.88 0.71 -8.81
N VAL A 58 7.14 -0.32 -8.43
CA VAL A 58 7.07 -0.81 -7.05
C VAL A 58 7.48 -2.28 -6.98
N GLY A 59 8.52 -2.58 -6.22
CA GLY A 59 8.93 -3.94 -5.95
C GLY A 59 8.08 -4.58 -4.86
N LEU A 60 7.67 -5.83 -5.07
CA LEU A 60 7.04 -6.66 -4.05
C LEU A 60 8.00 -7.77 -3.64
N GLN A 61 8.33 -7.81 -2.36
CA GLN A 61 9.24 -8.80 -1.79
C GLN A 61 8.50 -9.71 -0.82
N THR A 62 8.65 -11.03 -1.02
CA THR A 62 7.98 -12.06 -0.20
C THR A 62 8.93 -13.01 0.51
N ASP A 63 10.23 -12.86 0.26
CA ASP A 63 11.29 -13.57 0.95
C ASP A 63 12.05 -12.64 1.90
N ASN A 64 13.05 -13.19 2.59
CA ASN A 64 13.91 -12.45 3.51
C ASN A 64 15.28 -12.09 2.90
N ASN A 65 15.43 -12.17 1.57
CA ASN A 65 16.70 -11.89 0.93
C ASN A 65 17.01 -10.38 0.97
N GLU A 66 18.29 -10.02 0.92
CA GLU A 66 18.66 -8.62 0.72
C GLU A 66 18.91 -8.38 -0.77
N TYR A 67 18.12 -7.49 -1.35
CA TYR A 67 18.27 -7.06 -2.74
C TYR A 67 18.89 -5.67 -2.80
N GLU A 68 19.72 -5.44 -3.81
CA GLU A 68 20.24 -4.11 -4.09
C GLU A 68 19.08 -3.17 -4.46
N ARG A 69 19.04 -1.99 -3.82
CA ARG A 69 18.06 -0.96 -4.15
C ARG A 69 18.50 -0.28 -5.44
N LEU A 70 17.68 -0.39 -6.47
CA LEU A 70 17.88 0.29 -7.74
C LEU A 70 17.12 1.62 -7.75
N ASP A 71 17.76 2.70 -8.18
CA ASP A 71 17.20 4.07 -8.15
C ASP A 71 15.94 4.25 -9.02
N ILE A 72 15.72 3.34 -9.97
CA ILE A 72 14.52 3.30 -10.81
C ILE A 72 13.28 2.77 -10.07
N VAL A 73 13.44 2.15 -8.90
CA VAL A 73 12.34 1.60 -8.10
C VAL A 73 12.03 2.56 -6.95
N GLU A 74 10.79 3.05 -6.90
CA GLU A 74 10.35 4.01 -5.89
C GLU A 74 10.35 3.40 -4.48
N GLY A 75 9.93 2.14 -4.36
CA GLY A 75 10.01 1.41 -3.11
C GLY A 75 9.87 -0.10 -3.29
N ILE A 76 10.38 -0.84 -2.30
CA ILE A 76 10.18 -2.28 -2.18
C ILE A 76 9.29 -2.54 -0.96
N ILE A 77 8.08 -3.04 -1.19
CA ILE A 77 7.14 -3.43 -0.16
C ILE A 77 7.36 -4.88 0.21
N ARG A 78 7.66 -5.13 1.48
CA ARG A 78 7.71 -6.47 2.05
C ARG A 78 6.30 -6.93 2.44
N CYS A 79 5.96 -8.15 2.06
CA CYS A 79 4.66 -8.78 2.35
C CYS A 79 4.81 -10.30 2.38
N GLN A 80 3.81 -11.04 2.87
CA GLN A 80 3.79 -12.50 2.76
C GLN A 80 3.38 -12.93 1.35
N PRO A 81 3.76 -14.15 0.89
CA PRO A 81 3.38 -14.64 -0.43
C PRO A 81 1.87 -14.60 -0.74
N ASN A 82 1.03 -14.82 0.27
CA ASN A 82 -0.43 -14.77 0.15
C ASN A 82 -1.02 -13.35 0.21
N GLU A 83 -0.21 -12.34 0.53
CA GLU A 83 -0.62 -10.92 0.67
C GLU A 83 -0.34 -10.10 -0.60
N VAL A 84 0.33 -10.67 -1.60
CA VAL A 84 0.71 -9.96 -2.83
C VAL A 84 -0.50 -9.29 -3.51
N ASN A 85 -1.62 -10.00 -3.60
CA ASN A 85 -2.83 -9.44 -4.21
C ASN A 85 -3.44 -8.33 -3.34
N ASP A 86 -3.38 -8.46 -2.01
CA ASP A 86 -3.89 -7.43 -1.09
C ASP A 86 -3.07 -6.14 -1.21
N VAL A 87 -1.75 -6.23 -1.41
CA VAL A 87 -0.89 -5.06 -1.67
C VAL A 87 -1.25 -4.40 -2.99
N VAL A 88 -1.45 -5.19 -4.05
CA VAL A 88 -1.83 -4.67 -5.37
C VAL A 88 -3.19 -3.98 -5.29
N GLU A 89 -4.17 -4.59 -4.62
CA GLU A 89 -5.50 -3.99 -4.43
C GLU A 89 -5.44 -2.69 -3.64
N LEU A 90 -4.63 -2.63 -2.57
CA LEU A 90 -4.43 -1.42 -1.77
C LEU A 90 -3.87 -0.25 -2.60
N LEU A 91 -2.97 -0.53 -3.54
CA LEU A 91 -2.39 0.46 -4.44
C LEU A 91 -3.31 0.81 -5.63
N ASP A 92 -4.41 0.08 -5.84
CA ASP A 92 -5.42 0.42 -6.85
C ASP A 92 -6.35 1.52 -6.34
N VAL A 93 -5.80 2.73 -6.25
CA VAL A 93 -6.47 3.92 -5.69
C VAL A 93 -7.67 4.41 -6.50
N ARG A 94 -7.96 3.82 -7.66
CA ARG A 94 -9.18 4.11 -8.45
C ARG A 94 -10.34 3.16 -8.15
N SER A 95 -10.09 2.06 -7.44
CA SER A 95 -11.12 1.11 -7.04
C SER A 95 -12.04 1.63 -5.93
N ALA A 96 -11.68 2.77 -5.31
CA ALA A 96 -12.33 3.27 -4.12
C ALA A 96 -13.63 4.04 -4.42
N SER A 97 -14.77 3.37 -4.29
CA SER A 97 -16.10 3.96 -4.30
C SER A 97 -16.45 4.59 -2.95
N THR A 98 -15.60 5.49 -2.41
CA THR A 98 -15.62 5.75 -0.96
C THR A 98 -15.64 7.20 -0.51
N ILE A 99 -15.94 7.39 0.78
CA ILE A 99 -16.10 8.68 1.48
C ILE A 99 -14.74 9.35 1.70
N ILE A 100 -13.68 8.55 1.93
CA ILE A 100 -12.29 8.99 2.06
C ILE A 100 -11.47 8.12 1.10
N GLY A 101 -10.84 8.78 0.13
CA GLY A 101 -10.04 8.15 -0.91
C GLY A 101 -8.59 8.63 -0.84
N ILE A 102 -7.69 7.73 -1.21
CA ILE A 102 -6.28 8.01 -1.45
C ILE A 102 -6.10 8.16 -2.96
N ASP A 103 -5.17 9.00 -3.39
CA ASP A 103 -4.81 9.11 -4.80
C ASP A 103 -3.36 8.67 -5.09
N VAL A 104 -2.95 8.75 -6.35
CA VAL A 104 -1.59 8.34 -6.77
C VAL A 104 -0.51 9.23 -6.15
N ILE A 105 -0.79 10.51 -5.91
CA ILE A 105 0.16 11.46 -5.29
C ILE A 105 0.44 11.07 -3.84
N ASP A 106 -0.58 10.64 -3.11
CA ASP A 106 -0.42 10.14 -1.75
C ASP A 106 0.47 8.88 -1.72
N VAL A 107 0.28 7.96 -2.67
CA VAL A 107 1.14 6.77 -2.83
C VAL A 107 2.59 7.17 -3.12
N ILE A 108 2.83 8.11 -4.03
CA ILE A 108 4.18 8.63 -4.31
C ILE A 108 4.77 9.24 -3.04
N SER A 109 3.99 10.04 -2.32
CA SER A 109 4.42 10.75 -1.11
C SER A 109 4.85 9.76 -0.03
N LEU A 110 4.14 8.63 0.13
CA LEU A 110 4.55 7.55 1.03
C LEU A 110 5.95 7.01 0.68
N PHE A 111 6.24 6.81 -0.61
CA PHE A 111 7.54 6.32 -1.05
C PHE A 111 8.68 7.35 -0.92
N GLU A 112 8.36 8.64 -0.88
CA GLU A 112 9.33 9.72 -0.69
C GLU A 112 9.78 9.88 0.77
N VAL A 113 8.92 9.53 1.74
CA VAL A 113 9.21 9.71 3.17
C VAL A 113 9.89 8.49 3.81
N GLY A 114 9.86 7.35 3.13
CA GLY A 114 10.37 6.07 3.64
C GLY A 114 11.57 5.52 2.88
N SER A 115 12.22 4.54 3.50
CA SER A 115 13.27 3.74 2.85
C SER A 115 13.09 2.24 3.03
N SER A 116 12.23 1.83 3.97
CA SER A 116 11.75 0.48 4.18
C SER A 116 10.23 0.50 4.20
N PHE A 117 9.58 -0.39 3.45
CA PHE A 117 8.13 -0.45 3.35
C PHE A 117 7.64 -1.85 3.71
N GLN A 118 6.65 -1.92 4.58
CA GLN A 118 6.11 -3.20 5.06
C GLN A 118 4.59 -3.16 4.98
N PHE A 119 4.04 -4.17 4.32
CA PHE A 119 2.61 -4.42 4.33
C PHE A 119 2.17 -5.03 5.66
N PHE A 120 1.00 -4.63 6.11
CA PHE A 120 0.33 -5.19 7.27
C PHE A 120 -1.15 -5.45 6.98
N GLN A 121 -1.72 -6.35 7.76
CA GLN A 121 -3.15 -6.55 7.82
C GLN A 121 -3.59 -6.93 9.24
N ALA A 122 -4.78 -6.46 9.61
CA ALA A 122 -5.47 -6.75 10.84
C ALA A 122 -6.95 -6.91 10.55
N SER A 123 -7.50 -8.10 10.75
CA SER A 123 -8.90 -8.38 10.45
C SER A 123 -9.66 -9.00 11.62
N SER A 124 -10.98 -8.91 11.56
CA SER A 124 -11.90 -9.59 12.45
C SER A 124 -13.14 -10.04 11.67
N THR A 125 -13.74 -11.14 12.13
CA THR A 125 -15.02 -11.67 11.66
C THR A 125 -16.00 -11.74 12.82
N GLY A 126 -17.31 -11.67 12.54
CA GLY A 126 -18.35 -11.80 13.54
C GLY A 126 -19.64 -11.04 13.24
N GLU A 127 -20.66 -11.30 14.06
CA GLU A 127 -22.02 -10.78 13.88
C GLU A 127 -22.17 -9.30 14.28
N HIS A 128 -21.26 -8.76 15.09
CA HIS A 128 -21.32 -7.40 15.62
C HIS A 128 -20.23 -6.52 15.00
N GLU A 129 -20.63 -5.63 14.09
CA GLU A 129 -19.74 -4.73 13.35
C GLU A 129 -18.79 -3.95 14.26
N PHE A 130 -19.30 -3.32 15.31
CA PHE A 130 -18.48 -2.47 16.19
C PHE A 130 -17.45 -3.27 17.00
N ASP A 131 -17.75 -4.51 17.37
CA ASP A 131 -16.79 -5.38 18.04
C ASP A 131 -15.69 -5.83 17.07
N MET A 132 -16.03 -6.12 15.81
CA MET A 132 -15.04 -6.43 14.78
C MET A 132 -14.08 -5.27 14.55
N ILE A 133 -14.60 -4.05 14.46
CA ILE A 133 -13.80 -2.83 14.29
C ILE A 133 -12.82 -2.69 15.46
N LYS A 134 -13.31 -2.76 16.71
CA LYS A 134 -12.45 -2.67 17.90
C LYS A 134 -11.34 -3.73 17.91
N ILE A 135 -11.68 -4.98 17.59
CA ILE A 135 -10.71 -6.08 17.58
C ILE A 135 -9.65 -5.85 16.51
N ALA A 136 -10.06 -5.49 15.29
CA ALA A 136 -9.13 -5.22 14.20
C ALA A 136 -8.25 -4.00 14.50
N THR A 137 -8.81 -2.90 15.01
CA THR A 137 -8.05 -1.72 15.43
C THR A 137 -7.04 -2.08 16.51
N HIS A 138 -7.44 -2.83 17.54
CA HIS A 138 -6.50 -3.25 18.58
C HIS A 138 -5.35 -4.12 18.03
N LYS A 139 -5.64 -5.03 17.08
CA LYS A 139 -4.60 -5.79 16.38
C LYS A 139 -3.66 -4.88 15.58
N LEU A 140 -4.20 -3.89 14.88
CA LEU A 140 -3.41 -2.88 14.14
C LEU A 140 -2.47 -2.11 15.07
N ILE A 141 -3.00 -1.56 16.17
CA ILE A 141 -2.19 -0.82 17.14
C ILE A 141 -1.06 -1.67 17.71
N ASN A 142 -1.32 -2.95 18.02
CA ASN A 142 -0.28 -3.87 18.49
C ASN A 142 0.79 -4.20 17.43
N LEU A 143 0.46 -4.13 16.13
CA LEU A 143 1.42 -4.28 15.03
C LEU A 143 2.27 -3.02 14.90
N LEU A 144 1.63 -1.85 14.82
CA LEU A 144 2.30 -0.56 14.65
C LEU A 144 3.13 -0.15 15.86
N ALA A 145 2.73 -0.55 17.07
CA ALA A 145 3.52 -0.32 18.29
C ALA A 145 4.91 -0.99 18.24
N LYS A 146 5.17 -1.89 17.29
CA LYS A 146 6.49 -2.51 17.06
C LYS A 146 7.29 -1.82 15.93
N ALA A 147 6.64 -0.96 15.15
CA ALA A 147 7.22 -0.21 14.03
C ALA A 147 7.59 1.22 14.50
N HIS A 148 8.51 1.29 15.47
CA HIS A 148 8.79 2.49 16.28
C HIS A 148 9.30 3.70 15.48
N ASP A 149 9.77 3.52 14.25
CA ASP A 149 10.34 4.58 13.41
C ASP A 149 9.49 4.85 12.16
N THR A 150 8.17 4.63 12.26
CA THR A 150 7.22 4.90 11.18
C THR A 150 7.22 6.39 10.82
N LYS A 151 7.53 6.71 9.56
CA LYS A 151 7.50 8.06 8.97
C LYS A 151 6.28 8.29 8.11
N GLY A 152 5.70 7.23 7.57
CA GLY A 152 4.50 7.30 6.76
C GLY A 152 3.67 6.05 6.90
N ILE A 153 2.36 6.17 6.79
CA ILE A 153 1.46 5.02 6.78
C ILE A 153 0.27 5.27 5.87
N PHE A 154 -0.05 4.26 5.08
CA PHE A 154 -1.31 4.11 4.39
C PHE A 154 -2.14 3.11 5.17
N VAL A 155 -3.39 3.46 5.53
CA VAL A 155 -4.36 2.54 6.13
C VAL A 155 -5.60 2.45 5.23
N GLY A 156 -5.88 1.27 4.70
CA GLY A 156 -7.14 0.92 4.03
C GLY A 156 -8.10 0.26 5.00
N MET A 157 -9.36 0.71 4.98
CA MET A 157 -10.46 0.16 5.76
C MET A 157 -11.44 -0.58 4.84
N GLN A 158 -11.56 -1.89 5.02
CA GLN A 158 -12.41 -2.75 4.20
C GLN A 158 -13.57 -3.32 5.02
N SER A 159 -14.78 -3.18 4.51
CA SER A 159 -16.02 -3.66 5.13
C SER A 159 -17.06 -4.03 4.06
N PRO A 160 -18.11 -4.81 4.39
CA PRO A 160 -19.06 -5.30 3.39
C PRO A 160 -19.99 -4.19 2.86
N GLN A 161 -20.15 -3.14 3.68
CA GLN A 161 -20.93 -1.95 3.40
C GLN A 161 -20.09 -0.74 3.74
N SER A 162 -20.47 0.44 3.26
CA SER A 162 -19.80 1.70 3.62
C SER A 162 -19.75 1.84 5.14
N LEU A 163 -18.55 2.06 5.69
CA LEU A 163 -18.38 2.29 7.12
C LEU A 163 -19.10 3.56 7.57
N PRO A 164 -19.77 3.54 8.74
CA PRO A 164 -20.22 4.75 9.41
C PRO A 164 -19.06 5.68 9.74
N LEU A 165 -19.30 6.99 9.74
CA LEU A 165 -18.27 7.99 10.07
C LEU A 165 -17.68 7.81 11.48
N GLU A 166 -18.50 7.41 12.44
CA GLU A 166 -18.05 7.11 13.81
C GLU A 166 -17.06 5.94 13.85
N SER A 167 -17.29 4.90 13.04
CA SER A 167 -16.39 3.75 12.93
C SER A 167 -15.06 4.15 12.29
N MET A 168 -15.10 5.01 11.27
CA MET A 168 -13.88 5.55 10.65
C MET A 168 -13.10 6.40 11.66
N ALA A 169 -13.76 7.34 12.34
CA ALA A 169 -13.15 8.19 13.36
C ALA A 169 -12.48 7.36 14.47
N TYR A 170 -13.13 6.30 14.93
CA TYR A 170 -12.55 5.40 15.93
C TYR A 170 -11.21 4.78 15.48
N VAL A 171 -11.11 4.38 14.22
CA VAL A 171 -9.85 3.83 13.67
C VAL A 171 -8.81 4.93 13.52
N THR A 172 -9.16 6.07 12.92
CA THR A 172 -8.21 7.15 12.65
C THR A 172 -7.65 7.75 13.94
N GLU A 173 -8.51 7.99 14.94
CA GLU A 173 -8.08 8.49 16.26
C GLU A 173 -7.08 7.54 16.92
N ALA A 174 -7.33 6.22 16.87
CA ALA A 174 -6.43 5.25 17.48
C ALA A 174 -5.05 5.20 16.80
N VAL A 175 -5.02 5.31 15.46
CA VAL A 175 -3.76 5.33 14.69
C VAL A 175 -2.99 6.63 14.93
N GLU A 176 -3.69 7.76 14.88
CA GLU A 176 -3.10 9.09 15.14
C GLU A 176 -2.58 9.24 16.56
N GLU A 177 -3.29 8.71 17.57
CA GLU A 177 -2.85 8.73 18.97
C GLU A 177 -1.58 7.89 19.18
N LEU A 178 -1.44 6.77 18.46
CA LEU A 178 -0.23 5.95 18.52
C LEU A 178 0.96 6.62 17.81
N LEU A 179 0.72 7.23 16.65
CA LEU A 179 1.75 7.77 15.76
C LEU A 179 1.97 9.27 15.93
N SER A 180 1.53 9.84 17.05
CA SER A 180 1.40 11.28 17.34
C SER A 180 2.69 12.11 17.36
N GLY A 181 3.75 11.66 16.68
CA GLY A 181 4.92 12.47 16.34
C GLY A 181 4.59 13.44 15.20
N ASP A 182 5.08 14.67 15.32
CA ASP A 182 4.76 15.81 14.43
C ASP A 182 5.11 15.60 12.93
N ASP A 183 5.83 14.53 12.59
CA ASP A 183 6.38 14.30 11.25
C ASP A 183 5.87 13.01 10.56
N THR A 184 4.85 12.34 11.11
CA THR A 184 4.30 11.12 10.49
C THR A 184 3.23 11.46 9.44
N PHE A 185 3.41 11.01 8.20
CA PHE A 185 2.42 11.16 7.14
C PHE A 185 1.39 10.03 7.22
N ILE A 186 0.11 10.35 7.41
CA ILE A 186 -0.95 9.35 7.61
C ILE A 186 -2.02 9.53 6.52
N TYR A 187 -2.28 8.47 5.78
CA TYR A 187 -3.26 8.43 4.70
C TYR A 187 -4.30 7.35 4.97
N TYR A 188 -5.58 7.66 4.75
CA TYR A 188 -6.69 6.74 4.95
C TYR A 188 -7.48 6.53 3.66
N SER A 189 -7.78 5.28 3.36
CA SER A 189 -8.83 4.93 2.40
C SER A 189 -9.87 4.05 3.08
N SER A 190 -11.08 4.09 2.56
CA SER A 190 -12.07 3.05 2.82
C SER A 190 -12.41 2.37 1.50
N ASN A 191 -12.88 1.12 1.55
CA ASN A 191 -13.34 0.31 0.42
C ASN A 191 -14.43 -0.67 0.86
N SER A 192 -15.37 -0.99 -0.02
CA SER A 192 -16.34 -2.06 0.21
C SER A 192 -15.84 -3.39 -0.33
N THR A 193 -16.11 -4.49 0.37
CA THR A 193 -15.84 -5.87 -0.08
C THR A 193 -17.12 -6.68 -0.16
N ASP A 194 -17.13 -7.76 -0.94
CA ASP A 194 -18.26 -8.70 -1.01
C ASP A 194 -18.22 -9.76 0.11
N GLU A 195 -17.16 -9.78 0.93
CA GLU A 195 -17.02 -10.71 2.06
C GLU A 195 -18.01 -10.34 3.20
N PRO A 196 -18.96 -11.21 3.58
CA PRO A 196 -19.91 -10.91 4.65
C PRO A 196 -19.26 -11.00 6.04
N GLU A 197 -19.81 -10.26 7.02
CA GLU A 197 -19.42 -10.34 8.44
C GLU A 197 -17.91 -10.19 8.67
N PHE A 198 -17.32 -9.24 7.93
CA PHE A 198 -15.88 -9.07 7.83
C PHE A 198 -15.48 -7.61 7.99
N PHE A 199 -14.41 -7.36 8.74
CA PHE A 199 -13.74 -6.07 8.76
C PHE A 199 -12.23 -6.27 8.71
N ARG A 200 -11.56 -5.55 7.80
CA ARG A 200 -10.11 -5.58 7.63
C ARG A 200 -9.54 -4.17 7.59
N LEU A 201 -8.45 -4.01 8.32
CA LEU A 201 -7.50 -2.93 8.16
C LEU A 201 -6.29 -3.51 7.45
N ASN A 202 -5.94 -2.97 6.29
CA ASN A 202 -4.71 -3.30 5.59
C ASN A 202 -3.93 -2.02 5.35
N GLY A 203 -2.65 -2.14 4.99
CA GLY A 203 -1.88 -0.94 4.79
C GLY A 203 -0.40 -1.19 4.57
N ILE A 204 0.30 -0.09 4.32
CA ILE A 204 1.74 -0.07 4.17
C ILE A 204 2.27 0.97 5.14
N TYR A 205 3.18 0.59 6.02
CA TYR A 205 3.96 1.55 6.79
C TYR A 205 5.35 1.71 6.20
N ALA A 206 5.88 2.92 6.31
CA ALA A 206 7.15 3.37 5.79
C ALA A 206 8.06 3.77 6.96
N GLU A 207 9.26 3.19 7.03
CA GLU A 207 10.26 3.49 8.05
C GLU A 207 11.54 4.11 7.46
N GLU A 208 12.22 4.90 8.27
CA GLU A 208 13.63 5.22 8.04
C GLU A 208 14.50 3.99 8.30
N LYS A 209 15.46 3.73 7.42
CA LYS A 209 16.42 2.65 7.61
C LYS A 209 17.27 2.99 8.83
N GLN A 210 17.17 2.20 9.90
CA GLN A 210 18.10 2.28 11.02
C GLN A 210 19.52 2.07 10.49
N SER A 211 20.30 3.15 10.41
CA SER A 211 21.72 3.09 10.12
C SER A 211 22.38 2.35 11.28
N HIS A 212 22.62 1.04 11.12
CA HIS A 212 23.45 0.31 12.04
C HIS A 212 24.90 0.80 11.83
N THR A 213 25.28 1.84 12.56
CA THR A 213 26.69 2.19 12.82
C THR A 213 27.35 1.16 13.72
#